data_AF-A0A8W8HYY6-F1
#
_entry.id   AF-A0A8W8HYY6-F1
#
_cell.length_a   1.000
_cell.length_b   1.000
_cell.length_c   1.000
_cell.angle_alpha   90.00
_cell.angle_beta   90.00
_cell.angle_gamma   90.00
#
_symmetry.space_group_name_H-M   'P 1'
#
loop_
_entity.id
_entity.type
_entity.pdbx_description
1 polymer ?
#
loop_
_entity_poly.entity_id
_entity_poly.type
_entity_poly.pdbx_seq_one_letter_code
_entity_poly.pdbx_strand_id
1 'polypeptide(L)'
;MSTQNCAVQVKIELGHRATVKKIRSPEGFTHDWTVYVRGPENCNISYFIEKVVFNLHGSFHNPKRVLTEPPYAVQEQGYAGFELPIDIYFKNKEEPRKIRFKYDLFLKLEDCPPVNHIRCEKLTFQNPTDEFKKKLLKAGGVLVGPSGEPLVPMGEFTEIFDAPISLDSSKRPPKSSHIPSKEKTSKEKSSSSSKLSSKTSATHGVSSSTSKDSLSTEERKEKAVTQRGKSAETTP
;
A
#
# COMPACT_ATOMS: atom_id res chain seq x y z
N MET A 1 8.60 -39.07 13.45
CA MET A 1 7.91 -38.65 12.21
C MET A 1 8.69 -37.49 11.61
N SER A 2 8.82 -37.41 10.29
CA SER A 2 9.45 -36.27 9.62
C SER A 2 8.48 -35.09 9.56
N THR A 3 8.69 -34.08 10.41
CA THR A 3 8.03 -32.78 10.28
C THR A 3 8.46 -32.15 8.95
N GLN A 4 7.56 -32.11 7.96
CA GLN A 4 7.85 -31.46 6.69
C GLN A 4 8.08 -29.98 6.92
N ASN A 5 9.31 -29.50 6.69
CA ASN A 5 9.71 -28.12 6.93
C ASN A 5 9.00 -27.21 5.90
N CYS A 6 7.88 -26.62 6.30
CA CYS A 6 6.94 -25.91 5.44
C CYS A 6 7.09 -24.41 5.66
N ALA A 7 7.80 -23.71 4.78
CA ALA A 7 7.83 -22.25 4.81
C ALA A 7 6.65 -21.66 4.04
N VAL A 8 6.18 -20.49 4.46
CA VAL A 8 5.21 -19.67 3.72
C VAL A 8 5.78 -18.27 3.57
N GLN A 9 5.80 -17.77 2.34
CA GLN A 9 6.37 -16.49 1.98
C GLN A 9 5.28 -15.53 1.50
N VAL A 10 5.19 -14.34 2.09
CA VAL A 10 4.32 -13.24 1.66
C VAL A 10 5.16 -12.01 1.31
N LYS A 11 4.60 -11.12 0.49
CA LYS A 11 5.18 -9.82 0.15
C LYS A 11 4.33 -8.70 0.76
N ILE A 12 4.98 -7.63 1.21
CA ILE A 12 4.34 -6.36 1.58
C ILE A 12 5.10 -5.19 0.94
N GLU A 13 4.45 -4.04 0.85
CA GLU A 13 5.05 -2.79 0.41
C GLU A 13 4.98 -1.76 1.53
N LEU A 14 6.13 -1.21 1.91
CA LEU A 14 6.24 0.01 2.71
C LEU A 14 6.51 1.16 1.75
N GLY A 15 5.68 2.19 1.74
CA GLY A 15 5.85 3.29 0.79
C GLY A 15 5.49 4.64 1.37
N HIS A 16 5.95 5.70 0.72
CA HIS A 16 5.51 7.05 1.03
C HIS A 16 5.45 7.94 -0.20
N ARG A 17 4.59 8.96 -0.13
CA ARG A 17 4.54 10.08 -1.06
C ARG A 17 4.75 11.38 -0.30
N ALA A 18 5.42 12.35 -0.93
CA ALA A 18 5.61 13.69 -0.36
C ALA A 18 5.59 14.75 -1.46
N THR A 19 4.91 15.87 -1.19
CA THR A 19 4.74 17.01 -2.10
C THR A 19 5.13 18.30 -1.39
N VAL A 20 5.99 19.10 -2.03
CA VAL A 20 6.32 20.46 -1.58
C VAL A 20 5.06 21.33 -1.66
N LYS A 21 4.81 22.14 -0.62
CA LYS A 21 3.66 23.04 -0.51
C LYS A 21 3.98 24.38 -1.18
N LYS A 22 3.07 24.86 -2.04
CA LYS A 22 3.18 26.19 -2.68
C LYS A 22 3.23 27.36 -1.69
N ILE A 23 2.66 27.16 -0.50
CA ILE A 23 2.66 28.11 0.61
C ILE A 23 2.92 27.28 1.87
N ARG A 24 3.85 27.73 2.71
CA ARG A 24 4.16 27.07 4.00
C ARG A 24 2.98 27.22 4.95
N SER A 25 2.78 26.25 5.84
CA SER A 25 1.75 26.38 6.88
C SER A 25 2.13 27.48 7.91
N PRO A 26 1.20 27.95 8.75
CA PRO A 26 1.51 28.90 9.83
C PRO A 26 2.59 28.38 10.80
N GLU A 27 2.68 27.06 10.97
CA GLU A 27 3.68 26.35 11.78
C GLU A 27 5.02 26.14 11.04
N GLY A 28 5.12 26.60 9.78
CA GLY A 28 6.31 26.52 8.96
C GLY A 28 6.46 25.24 8.13
N PHE A 29 5.47 24.34 8.10
CA PHE A 29 5.57 23.10 7.33
C PHE A 29 5.71 23.38 5.82
N THR A 30 6.68 22.72 5.18
CA THR A 30 7.02 22.87 3.76
C THR A 30 6.49 21.74 2.89
N HIS A 31 6.06 20.63 3.49
CA HIS A 31 5.60 19.43 2.81
C HIS A 31 4.28 18.92 3.37
N ASP A 32 3.44 18.42 2.47
CA ASP A 32 2.38 17.46 2.79
C ASP A 32 2.90 16.06 2.41
N TRP A 33 2.74 15.06 3.28
CA TRP A 33 3.24 13.71 3.06
C TRP A 33 2.26 12.62 3.50
N THR A 34 2.48 11.40 2.99
CA THR A 34 1.66 10.22 3.32
C THR A 34 2.53 8.97 3.26
N VAL A 35 2.71 8.31 4.41
CA VAL A 35 3.38 7.00 4.53
C VAL A 35 2.33 5.89 4.66
N TYR A 36 2.62 4.70 4.13
CA TYR A 36 1.67 3.59 4.11
C TYR A 36 2.34 2.20 4.13
N VAL A 37 1.56 1.20 4.56
CA VAL A 37 1.83 -0.23 4.40
C VAL A 37 0.68 -0.86 3.62
N ARG A 38 1.00 -1.60 2.55
CA ARG A 38 0.01 -2.31 1.70
C ARG A 38 0.55 -3.64 1.17
N GLY A 39 -0.31 -4.45 0.56
CA GLY A 39 0.13 -5.59 -0.25
C GLY A 39 0.45 -5.15 -1.69
N PRO A 40 1.29 -5.90 -2.41
CA PRO A 40 1.43 -5.72 -3.85
C PRO A 40 0.13 -6.12 -4.56
N GLU A 41 -0.12 -5.59 -5.76
CA GLU A 41 -1.09 -6.13 -6.74
C GLU A 41 -2.43 -6.58 -6.11
N ASN A 42 -3.07 -5.67 -5.37
CA ASN A 42 -4.36 -5.84 -4.68
C ASN A 42 -4.42 -6.94 -3.59
N CYS A 43 -3.29 -7.53 -3.19
CA CYS A 43 -3.22 -8.54 -2.13
C CYS A 43 -3.67 -7.97 -0.77
N ASN A 44 -4.74 -8.53 -0.20
CA ASN A 44 -5.32 -8.04 1.05
C ASN A 44 -4.57 -8.58 2.29
N ILE A 45 -3.57 -7.81 2.75
CA ILE A 45 -2.75 -8.14 3.92
C ILE A 45 -3.50 -8.14 5.27
N SER A 46 -4.73 -7.59 5.33
CA SER A 46 -5.53 -7.58 6.58
C SER A 46 -5.92 -8.98 7.09
N TYR A 47 -5.80 -10.02 6.26
CA TYR A 47 -5.99 -11.40 6.71
C TYR A 47 -4.92 -11.86 7.71
N PHE A 48 -3.66 -11.42 7.55
CA PHE A 48 -2.55 -11.83 8.42
C PHE A 48 -1.97 -10.70 9.28
N ILE A 49 -2.28 -9.42 9.02
CA ILE A 49 -1.90 -8.28 9.86
C ILE A 49 -3.00 -7.97 10.87
N GLU A 50 -2.62 -7.73 12.13
CA GLU A 50 -3.49 -7.34 13.24
C GLU A 50 -3.56 -5.81 13.38
N LYS A 51 -2.41 -5.15 13.27
CA LYS A 51 -2.29 -3.69 13.29
C LYS A 51 -0.93 -3.25 12.76
N VAL A 52 -0.86 -2.03 12.24
CA VAL A 52 0.38 -1.32 11.92
C VAL A 52 0.53 -0.14 12.90
N VAL A 53 1.73 0.06 13.40
CA VAL A 53 2.08 1.19 14.28
C VAL A 53 3.19 1.99 13.65
N PHE A 54 2.89 3.24 13.29
CA PHE A 54 3.86 4.22 12.81
C PHE A 54 4.32 5.05 14.02
N ASN A 55 5.61 4.98 14.35
CA ASN A 55 6.20 5.71 15.46
C ASN A 55 6.84 6.99 14.90
N LEU A 56 6.05 8.05 14.72
CA LEU A 56 6.51 9.34 14.20
C LEU A 56 7.55 10.00 15.14
N HIS A 57 8.27 10.98 14.62
CA HIS A 57 9.20 11.78 15.42
C HIS A 57 8.49 12.48 16.60
N GLY A 58 9.21 12.69 17.72
CA GLY A 58 8.63 13.22 18.97
C GLY A 58 8.04 14.63 18.90
N SER A 59 8.27 15.36 17.81
CA SER A 59 7.65 16.67 17.52
C SER A 59 6.19 16.58 17.07
N PHE A 60 5.72 15.41 16.63
CA PHE A 60 4.34 15.22 16.19
C PHE A 60 3.40 15.01 17.37
N HIS A 61 2.23 15.66 17.35
CA HIS A 61 1.18 15.36 18.33
C HIS A 61 0.69 13.91 18.17
N ASN A 62 0.55 13.18 19.27
CA ASN A 62 0.27 11.73 19.29
C ASN A 62 1.19 10.94 18.32
N PRO A 63 2.52 10.92 18.53
CA PRO A 63 3.47 10.45 17.52
C PRO A 63 3.35 8.95 17.23
N LYS A 64 2.80 8.17 18.18
CA LYS A 64 2.52 6.74 17.99
C LYS A 64 1.14 6.54 17.36
N ARG A 65 1.07 6.49 16.03
CA ARG A 65 -0.17 6.25 15.27
C ARG A 65 -0.42 4.75 15.13
N VAL A 66 -1.57 4.25 15.58
CA VAL A 66 -1.96 2.84 15.54
C VAL A 66 -3.15 2.65 14.61
N LEU A 67 -3.04 1.77 13.62
CA LEU A 67 -4.10 1.45 12.66
C LEU A 67 -4.35 -0.06 12.65
N THR A 68 -5.56 -0.48 13.01
CA THR A 68 -5.97 -1.90 13.08
C THR A 68 -6.54 -2.44 11.77
N GLU A 69 -7.05 -1.57 10.90
CA GLU A 69 -7.71 -1.93 9.64
C GLU A 69 -7.17 -1.08 8.47
N PRO A 70 -7.28 -1.56 7.22
CA PRO A 70 -6.79 -0.84 6.05
C PRO A 70 -7.69 0.36 5.68
N PRO A 71 -7.15 1.40 5.01
CA PRO A 71 -5.76 1.55 4.58
C PRO A 71 -4.82 1.90 5.74
N TYR A 72 -3.73 1.13 5.89
CA TYR A 72 -2.69 1.41 6.89
C TYR A 72 -1.81 2.57 6.43
N ALA A 73 -2.32 3.79 6.49
CA ALA A 73 -1.64 4.99 6.03
C ALA A 73 -1.76 6.15 7.03
N VAL A 74 -0.69 6.92 7.18
CA VAL A 74 -0.67 8.16 7.96
C VAL A 74 -0.38 9.32 7.03
N GLN A 75 -1.25 10.32 7.04
CA GLN A 75 -1.06 11.60 6.35
C GLN A 75 -0.69 12.67 7.37
N GLU A 76 0.27 13.51 7.04
CA GLU A 76 0.84 14.52 7.95
C GLU A 76 1.50 15.66 7.16
N GLN A 77 1.88 16.71 7.88
CA GLN A 77 2.67 17.82 7.34
C GLN A 77 4.08 17.83 7.96
N GLY A 78 5.06 18.44 7.30
CA GLY A 78 6.44 18.41 7.81
C GLY A 78 7.38 19.40 7.14
N TYR A 79 8.57 19.54 7.73
CA TYR A 79 9.67 20.37 7.20
C TYR A 79 10.97 19.60 6.96
N ALA A 80 11.12 18.40 7.53
CA ALA A 80 12.31 17.54 7.42
C ALA A 80 11.92 16.06 7.34
N GLY A 81 12.78 15.26 6.71
CA GLY A 81 12.69 13.79 6.72
C GLY A 81 13.27 13.17 7.99
N PHE A 82 12.94 11.91 8.26
CA PHE A 82 13.40 11.19 9.46
C PHE A 82 13.31 9.66 9.32
N GLU A 83 14.09 8.93 10.13
CA GLU A 83 13.90 7.48 10.29
C GLU A 83 12.62 7.21 11.08
N LEU A 84 11.68 6.52 10.45
CA LEU A 84 10.36 6.16 10.97
C LEU A 84 10.31 4.65 11.31
N PRO A 85 10.27 4.27 12.60
CA PRO A 85 10.04 2.89 12.99
C PRO A 85 8.58 2.48 12.75
N ILE A 86 8.37 1.47 11.91
CA ILE A 86 7.05 0.89 11.61
C ILE A 86 7.00 -0.52 12.22
N ASP A 87 6.19 -0.73 13.26
CA ASP A 87 5.89 -2.06 13.79
C ASP A 87 4.65 -2.63 13.08
N ILE A 88 4.77 -3.81 12.47
CA ILE A 88 3.65 -4.57 11.90
C ILE A 88 3.39 -5.76 12.81
N TYR A 89 2.20 -5.82 13.41
CA TYR A 89 1.74 -6.93 14.25
C TYR A 89 0.97 -7.93 13.39
N PHE A 90 1.17 -9.22 13.62
CA PHE A 90 0.54 -10.29 12.87
C PHE A 90 -0.62 -10.91 13.66
N LYS A 91 -1.65 -11.40 12.96
CA LYS A 91 -2.75 -12.23 13.50
C LYS A 91 -2.26 -13.67 13.80
N ASN A 92 -1.10 -13.77 14.45
CA ASN A 92 -0.40 -14.99 14.87
C ASN A 92 -0.40 -15.10 16.41
N LYS A 93 -0.56 -16.33 16.92
CA LYS A 93 -0.51 -16.62 18.37
C LYS A 93 0.92 -16.87 18.84
N GLU A 94 1.78 -17.36 17.96
CA GLU A 94 3.17 -17.74 18.23
C GLU A 94 4.16 -16.64 17.82
N GLU A 95 5.46 -16.87 18.03
CA GLU A 95 6.49 -15.95 17.56
C GLU A 95 6.87 -16.21 16.09
N PRO A 96 7.24 -15.17 15.31
CA PRO A 96 7.17 -13.75 15.66
C PRO A 96 5.72 -13.23 15.65
N ARG A 97 5.33 -12.50 16.71
CA ARG A 97 4.04 -11.78 16.78
C ARG A 97 4.06 -10.43 16.07
N LYS A 98 5.24 -9.88 15.81
CA LYS A 98 5.43 -8.64 15.05
C LYS A 98 6.78 -8.61 14.34
N ILE A 99 6.92 -7.71 13.37
CA ILE A 99 8.20 -7.27 12.81
C ILE A 99 8.32 -5.74 12.93
N ARG A 100 9.55 -5.22 13.00
CA ARG A 100 9.82 -3.77 13.00
C ARG A 100 10.71 -3.42 11.82
N PHE A 101 10.26 -2.48 11.00
CA PHE A 101 11.06 -1.86 9.95
C PHE A 101 11.55 -0.47 10.39
N LYS A 102 12.82 -0.18 10.11
CA LYS A 102 13.34 1.19 10.01
C LYS A 102 13.06 1.67 8.59
N TYR A 103 12.17 2.64 8.43
CA TYR A 103 11.80 3.21 7.13
C TYR A 103 12.32 4.64 7.03
N ASP A 104 13.08 4.96 5.98
CA ASP A 104 13.52 6.33 5.74
C ASP A 104 12.40 7.13 5.04
N LEU A 105 11.84 8.11 5.74
CA LEU A 105 10.89 9.07 5.21
C LEU A 105 11.68 10.33 4.84
N PHE A 106 12.31 10.31 3.67
CA PHE A 106 13.03 11.46 3.13
C PHE A 106 12.09 12.46 2.44
N LEU A 107 12.40 13.75 2.58
CA LEU A 107 11.75 14.82 1.81
C LEU A 107 12.74 15.34 0.76
N LYS A 108 12.23 15.87 -0.36
CA LYS A 108 13.07 16.52 -1.37
C LYS A 108 13.05 18.04 -1.18
N LEU A 109 13.96 18.73 -1.86
CA LEU A 109 13.95 20.19 -1.90
C LEU A 109 12.87 20.71 -2.86
N GLU A 110 12.70 22.02 -2.87
CA GLU A 110 11.94 22.77 -3.89
C GLU A 110 12.47 22.44 -5.30
N ASP A 111 11.66 22.70 -6.34
CA ASP A 111 11.89 22.33 -7.75
C ASP A 111 12.05 20.82 -8.08
N CYS A 112 12.12 19.94 -7.08
CA CYS A 112 12.17 18.50 -7.30
C CYS A 112 10.78 17.89 -7.60
N PRO A 113 10.67 16.89 -8.51
CA PRO A 113 9.45 16.11 -8.67
C PRO A 113 9.04 15.40 -7.37
N PRO A 114 7.73 15.32 -7.04
CA PRO A 114 7.20 14.71 -5.82
C PRO A 114 7.82 13.34 -5.50
N VAL A 115 7.97 13.05 -4.21
CA VAL A 115 8.41 11.72 -3.79
C VAL A 115 7.28 10.72 -4.02
N ASN A 116 7.62 9.58 -4.60
CA ASN A 116 6.79 8.38 -4.64
C ASN A 116 7.74 7.18 -4.50
N HIS A 117 7.99 6.76 -3.26
CA HIS A 117 8.96 5.73 -2.91
C HIS A 117 8.25 4.48 -2.40
N ILE A 118 8.65 3.31 -2.92
CA ILE A 118 8.11 1.99 -2.54
C ILE A 118 9.28 1.06 -2.24
N ARG A 119 9.24 0.44 -1.06
CA ARG A 119 10.17 -0.58 -0.59
C ARG A 119 9.38 -1.88 -0.42
N CYS A 120 9.63 -2.84 -1.32
CA CYS A 120 9.04 -4.16 -1.27
C CYS A 120 9.79 -5.03 -0.26
N GLU A 121 9.07 -5.66 0.66
CA GLU A 121 9.61 -6.50 1.73
C GLU A 121 9.05 -7.92 1.64
N LYS A 122 9.91 -8.91 1.89
CA LYS A 122 9.63 -10.34 1.68
C LYS A 122 9.68 -11.08 3.02
N LEU A 123 8.52 -11.40 3.57
CA LEU A 123 8.40 -12.07 4.87
C LEU A 123 8.31 -13.59 4.64
N THR A 124 9.22 -14.35 5.25
CA THR A 124 9.18 -15.82 5.25
C THR A 124 8.90 -16.32 6.67
N PHE A 125 7.79 -17.02 6.84
CA PHE A 125 7.42 -17.68 8.08
C PHE A 125 7.75 -19.17 7.97
N GLN A 126 8.59 -19.69 8.84
CA GLN A 126 8.93 -21.12 8.90
C GLN A 126 7.92 -21.85 9.79
N ASN A 127 7.37 -22.96 9.30
CA ASN A 127 6.40 -23.82 10.01
C ASN A 127 5.25 -23.08 10.73
N PRO A 128 4.57 -22.11 10.08
CA PRO A 128 3.46 -21.38 10.71
C PRO A 128 2.28 -22.31 11.00
N THR A 129 1.62 -22.12 12.16
CA THR A 129 0.37 -22.80 12.52
C THR A 129 -0.66 -22.79 11.39
N ASP A 130 -1.49 -23.83 11.27
CA ASP A 130 -2.46 -23.94 10.17
C ASP A 130 -3.45 -22.76 10.11
N GLU A 131 -3.82 -22.20 11.26
CA GLU A 131 -4.58 -20.93 11.33
C GLU A 131 -3.86 -19.77 10.63
N PHE A 132 -2.57 -19.60 10.91
CA PHE A 132 -1.79 -18.47 10.38
C PHE A 132 -1.35 -18.72 8.94
N LYS A 133 -0.96 -19.94 8.60
CA LYS A 133 -0.75 -20.44 7.23
C LYS A 133 -1.96 -20.12 6.34
N LYS A 134 -3.18 -20.46 6.76
CA LYS A 134 -4.40 -20.16 6.02
C LYS A 134 -4.62 -18.64 5.81
N LYS A 135 -4.26 -17.80 6.79
CA LYS A 135 -4.32 -16.32 6.66
C LYS A 135 -3.27 -15.79 5.67
N LEU A 136 -2.04 -16.30 5.71
CA LEU A 136 -0.95 -15.92 4.80
C LEU A 136 -1.28 -16.29 3.35
N LEU A 137 -1.72 -17.53 3.09
CA LEU A 137 -2.09 -17.99 1.74
C LEU A 137 -3.26 -17.19 1.17
N LYS A 138 -4.28 -16.86 1.98
CA LYS A 138 -5.41 -16.00 1.56
C LYS A 138 -5.00 -14.56 1.20
N ALA A 139 -3.81 -14.12 1.60
CA ALA A 139 -3.24 -12.82 1.27
C ALA A 139 -2.21 -12.86 0.12
N GLY A 140 -2.22 -13.91 -0.72
CA GLY A 140 -1.25 -14.09 -1.81
C GLY A 140 0.07 -14.71 -1.36
N GLY A 141 0.10 -15.36 -0.18
CA GLY A 141 1.26 -16.12 0.27
C GLY A 141 1.47 -17.40 -0.53
N VAL A 142 2.74 -17.78 -0.73
CA VAL A 142 3.14 -18.97 -1.49
C VAL A 142 3.87 -19.93 -0.56
N LEU A 143 3.63 -21.24 -0.70
CA LEU A 143 4.44 -22.25 -0.01
C LEU A 143 5.85 -22.28 -0.61
N VAL A 144 6.85 -22.39 0.24
CA VAL A 144 8.27 -22.41 -0.13
C VAL A 144 8.91 -23.68 0.40
N GLY A 145 9.66 -24.37 -0.46
CA GLY A 145 10.33 -25.62 -0.13
C GLY A 145 11.58 -25.40 0.73
N PRO A 146 12.24 -26.48 1.18
CA PRO A 146 13.49 -26.39 1.93
C PRO A 146 14.65 -25.74 1.15
N SER A 147 14.54 -25.63 -0.18
CA SER A 147 15.47 -24.94 -1.07
C SER A 147 15.27 -23.41 -1.15
N GLY A 148 14.19 -22.86 -0.58
CA GLY A 148 13.85 -21.44 -0.73
C GLY A 148 13.06 -21.10 -2.01
N GLU A 149 12.88 -22.06 -2.92
CA GLU A 149 12.07 -21.89 -4.13
C GLU A 149 10.55 -22.04 -3.86
N PRO A 150 9.69 -21.32 -4.61
CA PRO A 150 8.25 -21.54 -4.58
C PRO A 150 7.87 -22.97 -4.95
N LEU A 151 7.04 -23.60 -4.12
CA LEU A 151 6.37 -24.85 -4.49
C LEU A 151 5.21 -24.49 -5.43
N VAL A 152 5.53 -24.34 -6.71
CA VAL A 152 4.53 -24.25 -7.77
C VAL A 152 3.62 -25.48 -7.73
N PRO A 153 2.29 -25.33 -7.72
CA PRO A 153 1.40 -26.46 -7.89
C PRO A 153 1.66 -27.12 -9.25
N MET A 154 2.11 -28.38 -9.24
CA MET A 154 2.20 -29.22 -10.43
C MET A 154 0.77 -29.57 -10.90
N GLY A 155 0.13 -28.63 -11.60
CA GLY A 155 -1.31 -28.72 -11.87
C GLY A 155 -1.91 -27.75 -12.89
N GLU A 156 -1.14 -26.90 -13.57
CA GLU A 156 -1.66 -26.14 -14.72
C GLU A 156 -0.55 -25.72 -15.72
N PHE A 157 -0.09 -26.69 -16.53
CA PHE A 157 0.62 -26.43 -17.78
C PHE A 157 0.00 -27.28 -18.90
N THR A 158 -1.23 -26.93 -19.29
CA THR A 158 -1.89 -27.50 -20.47
C THR A 158 -1.53 -26.67 -21.71
N GLU A 159 -0.78 -27.29 -22.62
CA GLU A 159 -0.87 -27.06 -24.08
C GLU A 159 -0.61 -25.64 -24.63
N ILE A 160 0.62 -25.12 -24.52
CA ILE A 160 1.11 -24.06 -25.44
C ILE A 160 2.57 -24.28 -25.91
N PHE A 161 2.95 -25.50 -26.34
CA PHE A 161 4.16 -25.75 -27.15
C PHE A 161 4.04 -26.91 -28.15
N ASP A 162 2.85 -27.11 -28.73
CA ASP A 162 2.67 -28.10 -29.81
C ASP A 162 3.06 -27.52 -31.19
N ALA A 163 4.37 -27.59 -31.51
CA ALA A 163 4.92 -27.32 -32.84
C ALA A 163 6.36 -27.84 -33.01
N PRO A 164 6.59 -29.16 -33.16
CA PRO A 164 7.90 -29.67 -33.57
C PRO A 164 8.22 -29.21 -35.01
N ILE A 165 9.30 -28.45 -35.19
CA ILE A 165 9.72 -27.90 -36.50
C ILE A 165 10.31 -29.03 -37.37
N SER A 166 9.45 -29.72 -38.11
CA SER A 166 9.86 -30.79 -39.03
C SER A 166 10.34 -30.24 -40.37
N LEU A 167 11.62 -29.89 -40.47
CA LEU A 167 12.29 -29.80 -41.78
C LEU A 167 12.56 -31.21 -42.31
N ASP A 168 11.88 -31.59 -43.39
CA ASP A 168 12.45 -32.49 -44.40
C ASP A 168 11.95 -32.10 -45.80
N SER A 169 12.68 -32.51 -46.84
CA SER A 169 12.50 -32.08 -48.21
C SER A 169 12.63 -33.24 -49.19
N SER A 170 11.56 -33.58 -49.93
CA SER A 170 11.66 -33.99 -51.35
C SER A 170 10.34 -34.34 -52.06
N LYS A 171 10.36 -34.14 -53.39
CA LYS A 171 9.48 -34.71 -54.46
C LYS A 171 8.12 -34.01 -54.75
N ARG A 172 7.70 -34.16 -56.03
CA ARG A 172 6.75 -33.36 -56.84
C ARG A 172 6.03 -34.30 -57.85
N PRO A 173 5.00 -33.88 -58.64
CA PRO A 173 4.24 -32.61 -58.61
C PRO A 173 2.77 -32.78 -58.13
N PRO A 174 1.67 -32.96 -58.92
CA PRO A 174 1.47 -33.08 -60.38
C PRO A 174 0.82 -31.83 -61.07
N LYS A 175 -0.31 -32.00 -61.78
CA LYS A 175 -1.15 -31.06 -62.58
C LYS A 175 -2.64 -31.43 -62.28
N SER A 176 -3.71 -30.68 -62.54
CA SER A 176 -4.05 -29.39 -63.20
C SER A 176 -5.46 -28.98 -62.64
N SER A 177 -6.09 -27.80 -62.82
CA SER A 177 -6.09 -26.80 -63.89
C SER A 177 -6.87 -25.51 -63.50
N HIS A 178 -6.84 -24.52 -64.41
CA HIS A 178 -7.76 -23.37 -64.55
C HIS A 178 -7.75 -22.15 -63.59
N ILE A 179 -7.86 -21.00 -64.27
CA ILE A 179 -7.84 -19.58 -63.89
C ILE A 179 -8.97 -18.97 -64.79
N PRO A 180 -9.86 -18.08 -64.32
CA PRO A 180 -9.52 -16.65 -64.28
C PRO A 180 -10.13 -15.76 -63.19
N SER A 181 -9.46 -14.61 -63.06
CA SER A 181 -9.69 -13.45 -62.19
C SER A 181 -10.98 -12.64 -62.45
N LYS A 182 -11.39 -11.88 -61.42
CA LYS A 182 -11.82 -10.47 -61.60
C LYS A 182 -11.72 -9.65 -60.31
N GLU A 183 -11.42 -8.36 -60.46
CA GLU A 183 -11.42 -7.36 -59.39
C GLU A 183 -12.84 -6.91 -59.02
N LYS A 184 -13.02 -6.29 -57.83
CA LYS A 184 -13.48 -4.90 -57.75
C LYS A 184 -13.26 -4.24 -56.38
N THR A 185 -13.42 -2.92 -56.34
CA THR A 185 -12.81 -2.00 -55.36
C THR A 185 -13.85 -1.18 -54.59
N SER A 186 -13.67 -1.02 -53.27
CA SER A 186 -14.34 -0.05 -52.37
C SER A 186 -13.59 -0.09 -51.01
N LYS A 187 -13.23 0.95 -50.24
CA LYS A 187 -13.58 2.39 -50.16
C LYS A 187 -15.09 2.65 -49.94
N GLU A 188 -15.58 3.31 -48.90
CA GLU A 188 -14.99 4.22 -47.88
C GLU A 188 -15.56 3.86 -46.47
N LYS A 189 -14.95 4.13 -45.31
CA LYS A 189 -14.50 5.38 -44.64
C LYS A 189 -15.64 6.33 -44.21
N SER A 190 -15.76 6.56 -42.89
CA SER A 190 -16.50 7.68 -42.23
C SER A 190 -18.05 7.68 -42.35
N SER A 191 -18.84 8.51 -41.65
CA SER A 191 -18.82 8.93 -40.23
C SER A 191 -20.11 9.66 -39.82
N SER A 192 -20.40 9.69 -38.51
CA SER A 192 -21.19 10.73 -37.79
C SER A 192 -22.74 10.83 -37.90
N SER A 193 -23.34 11.03 -36.72
CA SER A 193 -24.44 11.97 -36.40
C SER A 193 -25.94 11.62 -36.59
N SER A 194 -26.59 11.39 -35.45
CA SER A 194 -27.90 11.95 -35.05
C SER A 194 -27.88 12.10 -33.51
N LYS A 195 -27.97 13.27 -32.87
CA LYS A 195 -28.98 14.36 -32.82
C LYS A 195 -30.27 14.03 -32.03
N LEU A 196 -30.31 14.55 -30.80
CA LEU A 196 -31.49 15.03 -30.03
C LEU A 196 -32.53 13.96 -29.57
N SER A 197 -33.32 14.15 -28.50
CA SER A 197 -33.51 15.31 -27.60
C SER A 197 -34.09 14.95 -26.21
N SER A 198 -33.69 15.74 -25.20
CA SER A 198 -34.38 16.13 -23.95
C SER A 198 -35.61 15.37 -23.38
N LYS A 199 -35.54 15.04 -22.07
CA LYS A 199 -36.44 15.51 -20.98
C LYS A 199 -35.97 14.94 -19.62
N THR A 200 -35.33 15.71 -18.74
CA THR A 200 -35.90 16.59 -17.69
C THR A 200 -36.69 15.89 -16.57
N SER A 201 -36.04 15.71 -15.41
CA SER A 201 -36.66 15.84 -14.09
C SER A 201 -35.57 16.20 -13.07
N ALA A 202 -35.72 17.35 -12.41
CA ALA A 202 -34.86 17.81 -11.32
C ALA A 202 -35.76 18.43 -10.25
N THR A 203 -35.58 18.03 -9.00
CA THR A 203 -36.39 18.47 -7.86
C THR A 203 -35.59 19.42 -6.97
N HIS A 204 -36.23 20.51 -6.53
CA HIS A 204 -35.65 21.52 -5.64
C HIS A 204 -36.47 21.62 -4.34
N GLY A 205 -35.75 21.72 -3.21
CA GLY A 205 -36.21 22.24 -1.92
C GLY A 205 -34.99 22.29 -0.98
N VAL A 206 -34.54 23.42 -0.40
CA VAL A 206 -35.18 24.47 0.42
C VAL A 206 -35.77 23.92 1.74
N SER A 207 -35.52 24.48 2.93
CA SER A 207 -34.59 25.55 3.38
C SER A 207 -34.51 25.57 4.92
N SER A 208 -33.76 26.52 5.52
CA SER A 208 -33.80 27.01 6.93
C SER A 208 -33.05 26.22 8.04
N SER A 209 -32.78 26.80 9.23
CA SER A 209 -31.82 27.90 9.53
C SER A 209 -31.76 28.32 11.03
N THR A 210 -30.55 28.55 11.57
CA THR A 210 -30.25 29.17 12.91
C THR A 210 -30.74 28.37 14.15
N SER A 211 -30.40 28.63 15.42
CA SER A 211 -29.69 29.71 16.16
C SER A 211 -28.86 29.10 17.32
N LYS A 212 -27.60 29.53 17.57
CA LYS A 212 -27.10 30.43 18.65
C LYS A 212 -26.90 29.88 20.09
N ASP A 213 -25.81 30.38 20.68
CA ASP A 213 -25.53 30.73 22.09
C ASP A 213 -25.62 29.69 23.23
N SER A 214 -24.50 29.56 23.96
CA SER A 214 -24.44 29.33 25.41
C SER A 214 -23.05 29.74 25.93
N LEU A 215 -22.96 30.87 26.64
CA LEU A 215 -21.76 31.21 27.42
C LEU A 215 -21.70 30.35 28.68
N SER A 216 -20.49 30.05 29.15
CA SER A 216 -20.22 29.88 30.58
C SER A 216 -18.85 30.49 30.91
N THR A 217 -18.71 30.99 32.12
CA THR A 217 -17.52 31.67 32.66
C THR A 217 -17.42 31.29 34.14
N GLU A 218 -16.29 31.60 34.78
CA GLU A 218 -15.88 31.19 36.14
C GLU A 218 -15.40 29.73 36.30
N GLU A 219 -14.56 29.39 37.29
CA GLU A 219 -13.35 30.08 37.81
C GLU A 219 -12.57 29.04 38.66
N ARG A 220 -11.28 29.32 38.94
CA ARG A 220 -10.43 28.61 39.93
C ARG A 220 -10.01 27.18 39.54
N LYS A 221 -8.91 26.63 40.09
CA LYS A 221 -8.08 27.10 41.23
C LYS A 221 -6.60 26.82 41.01
N GLU A 222 -5.74 27.74 41.43
CA GLU A 222 -4.29 27.50 41.53
C GLU A 222 -3.92 26.38 42.49
N LYS A 223 -2.78 25.74 42.23
CA LYS A 223 -1.85 25.28 43.27
C LYS A 223 -0.41 25.57 42.86
N ALA A 224 0.14 26.67 43.37
CA ALA A 224 1.59 26.87 43.37
C ALA A 224 2.28 25.86 44.31
N VAL A 225 3.44 25.34 43.89
CA VAL A 225 4.33 24.55 44.76
C VAL A 225 5.45 25.47 45.26
N THR A 226 5.67 25.48 46.57
CA THR A 226 6.54 26.46 47.22
C THR A 226 8.02 26.07 47.20
N GLN A 227 8.82 27.11 46.98
CA GLN A 227 10.28 27.23 46.96
C GLN A 227 11.14 26.42 47.95
N ARG A 228 12.44 26.35 47.60
CA ARG A 228 13.64 26.41 48.46
C ARG A 228 13.94 25.19 49.37
N GLY A 229 14.85 24.34 48.88
CA GLY A 229 16.00 23.95 49.70
C GLY A 229 16.96 25.14 49.87
N LYS A 230 17.66 25.22 51.00
CA LYS A 230 18.60 26.31 51.34
C LYS A 230 19.87 25.72 51.96
N SER A 231 21.03 26.25 51.60
CA SER A 231 22.35 25.68 51.92
C SER A 231 22.82 25.89 53.38
N ALA A 232 23.62 24.93 53.85
CA ALA A 232 24.74 25.04 54.78
C ALA A 232 25.81 24.06 54.24
N GLU A 233 27.09 24.40 54.02
CA GLU A 233 28.12 24.81 55.00
C GLU A 233 28.44 23.63 55.94
N THR A 234 29.66 23.07 55.94
CA THR A 234 30.88 23.68 56.52
C THR A 234 32.20 23.37 55.76
N THR A 235 33.18 24.24 55.97
CA THR A 235 34.56 24.35 55.42
C THR A 235 35.62 23.69 56.35
N PRO A 236 36.95 23.71 56.05
CA PRO A 236 37.67 23.46 54.80
C PRO A 236 38.25 22.03 54.70
#